data_AF-A0A444XSR3-F1
#
_entry.id   AF-A0A444XSR3-F1
#
_cell.length_a   1.000
_cell.length_b   1.000
_cell.length_c   1.000
_cell.angle_alpha   90.00
_cell.angle_beta   90.00
_cell.angle_gamma   90.00
#
_symmetry.space_group_name_H-M   'P 1'
#
loop_
_entity.id
_entity.type
_entity.pdbx_description
1 polymer ?
#
loop_
_entity_poly.entity_id
_entity_poly.type
_entity_poly.pdbx_seq_one_letter_code
_entity_poly.pdbx_strand_id
1 'polypeptide(L)'
;MGVSFNLHKFDPKHSKEIQFQGDATITDHHIIRLTNLDDDGNPLGNRVGRVLFSDPVHLYDHSGLRAGFETTFVFRISKPYNTEYTPGPGDGLAFFLASADTEIPPESSGKFLGLFNDASDRIVAVEFDTFSNSDIGDPNYPHIGIDVNSIRSSKVCYWNFHDAAITTAKITYNSAHKKLTVHVSTYLHSQPDTLTYDVDLSTKLPEKVKIGISASTGQFSQTTEILSWIFKSLASHFISKNHKIIAMGVSFNLHKFDPKHSKEIQFQGDATITDHHIIRLTNLDDDGNPLGNRVGRVLFSDPVHLYDHSGLRAGFETTFHSKEIQFQGDATITDHHIIRLTNLDDDGNPLGNRVGRVLFSDPVHLYDHSGLRAGFETTFVFRISKPYNTEYTPGPGDGLAFFLASADTEIPPESSGKFLGLFNDASDRIVAVEFDTFSNSDIGDPNYPHIGIDVNSIRSSKVCYWNFHDAAITTAKITYNSAHKKLTVHVSTYLHSQPDTLTYDVDLSTKLPEKVKIGISASTGQFSQTTEILSWIFKSN
;
A
#
# COMPACT_ATOMS: atom_id res chain seq x y z
N MET A 1 19.06 -9.06 -10.20
CA MET A 1 18.45 -9.38 -8.88
C MET A 1 17.50 -8.25 -8.56
N GLY A 2 16.21 -8.54 -8.37
CA GLY A 2 15.25 -7.53 -7.93
C GLY A 2 15.40 -7.29 -6.43
N VAL A 3 15.34 -6.03 -6.03
CA VAL A 3 15.26 -5.55 -4.64
C VAL A 3 13.81 -5.16 -4.35
N SER A 4 13.29 -5.57 -3.19
CA SER A 4 12.04 -5.07 -2.62
C SER A 4 12.17 -4.97 -1.11
N PHE A 5 11.50 -4.01 -0.50
CA PHE A 5 11.36 -3.91 0.95
C PHE A 5 10.01 -3.29 1.30
N ASN A 6 9.62 -3.51 2.56
CA ASN A 6 8.36 -3.01 3.07
C ASN A 6 8.45 -2.59 4.54
N LEU A 7 8.46 -1.28 4.78
CA LEU A 7 8.63 -0.68 6.10
C LEU A 7 7.33 -0.01 6.52
N HIS A 8 6.49 -0.75 7.26
CA HIS A 8 5.22 -0.25 7.82
C HIS A 8 5.35 0.30 9.24
N LYS A 9 6.44 -0.03 9.93
CA LYS A 9 6.87 0.53 11.23
C LYS A 9 8.40 0.46 11.27
N PHE A 10 9.05 1.59 11.51
CA PHE A 10 10.51 1.65 11.58
C PHE A 10 10.98 1.12 12.95
N ASP A 11 11.22 -0.20 13.04
CA ASP A 11 11.81 -0.82 14.21
C ASP A 11 13.33 -0.55 14.23
N PRO A 12 13.89 0.04 15.31
CA PRO A 12 15.33 0.22 15.47
C PRO A 12 16.15 -1.08 15.28
N LYS A 13 15.55 -2.26 15.46
CA LYS A 13 16.20 -3.57 15.21
C LYS A 13 16.25 -3.97 13.72
N HIS A 14 15.37 -3.41 12.89
CA HIS A 14 15.41 -3.52 11.41
C HIS A 14 16.25 -2.41 10.76
N SER A 15 16.94 -1.57 11.56
CA SER A 15 17.86 -0.50 11.11
C SER A 15 19.01 -0.94 10.19
N LYS A 16 19.18 -2.23 9.93
CA LYS A 16 20.13 -2.70 8.91
C LYS A 16 19.63 -2.47 7.49
N GLU A 17 18.32 -2.38 7.27
CA GLU A 17 17.71 -2.19 5.95
C GLU A 17 17.69 -0.72 5.51
N ILE A 18 17.84 0.22 6.44
CA ILE A 18 17.83 1.67 6.16
C ILE A 18 19.00 2.40 6.80
N GLN A 19 19.43 3.47 6.16
CA GLN A 19 20.52 4.34 6.63
C GLN A 19 20.00 5.75 6.82
N PHE A 20 20.33 6.36 7.95
CA PHE A 20 20.03 7.76 8.24
C PHE A 20 21.22 8.65 7.94
N GLN A 21 20.93 9.84 7.40
CA GLN A 21 21.89 10.91 7.22
C GLN A 21 21.28 12.23 7.70
N GLY A 22 22.12 13.14 8.17
CA GLY A 22 21.70 14.43 8.70
C GLY A 22 20.84 14.27 9.96
N ASP A 23 19.77 15.04 10.03
CA ASP A 23 18.86 15.15 11.17
C ASP A 23 17.84 13.99 11.26
N ALA A 24 17.85 13.06 10.31
CA ALA A 24 16.85 12.01 10.27
C ALA A 24 16.95 11.05 11.47
N THR A 25 15.82 10.85 12.17
CA THR A 25 15.72 10.01 13.36
C THR A 25 14.46 9.15 13.33
N ILE A 26 14.46 8.04 14.09
CA ILE A 26 13.25 7.26 14.37
C ILE A 26 12.70 7.74 15.71
N THR A 27 11.42 8.10 15.73
CA THR A 27 10.71 8.47 16.97
C THR A 27 10.36 7.23 17.80
N ASP A 28 10.00 7.43 19.06
CA ASP A 28 9.50 6.36 19.94
C ASP A 28 8.21 5.68 19.40
N HIS A 29 7.60 6.24 18.36
CA HIS A 29 6.41 5.70 17.68
C HIS A 29 6.73 4.99 16.37
N HIS A 30 8.01 4.66 16.13
CA HIS A 30 8.46 3.95 14.93
C HIS A 30 8.14 4.69 13.61
N ILE A 31 8.20 6.02 13.65
CA ILE A 31 8.04 6.93 12.51
C ILE A 31 9.41 7.54 12.22
N ILE A 32 9.74 7.75 10.96
CA ILE A 32 10.94 8.52 10.61
C ILE A 32 10.58 9.98 10.60
N ARG A 33 11.29 10.77 11.41
CA ARG A 33 11.30 12.22 11.31
C ARG A 33 12.54 12.66 10.55
N LEU A 34 12.37 13.40 9.46
CA LEU A 34 13.48 13.83 8.62
C LEU A 34 14.09 15.16 9.07
N THR A 35 13.33 16.02 9.76
CA THR A 35 13.79 17.34 10.22
C THR A 35 13.64 17.48 11.74
N ASN A 36 14.69 17.94 12.41
CA ASN A 36 14.74 18.00 13.88
C ASN A 36 13.83 19.08 14.48
N LEU A 37 13.44 18.85 15.73
CA LEU A 37 12.65 19.78 16.55
C LEU A 37 13.55 20.40 17.63
N ASP A 38 13.15 21.56 18.16
CA ASP A 38 13.69 22.09 19.42
C ASP A 38 13.12 21.34 20.64
N ASP A 39 13.59 21.72 21.84
CA ASP A 39 13.18 21.10 23.11
C ASP A 39 11.68 21.30 23.41
N ASP A 40 11.05 22.31 22.80
CA ASP A 40 9.62 22.62 22.93
C ASP A 40 8.77 21.93 21.84
N GLY A 41 9.40 21.14 20.96
CA GLY A 41 8.73 20.40 19.88
C GLY A 41 8.45 21.23 18.62
N ASN A 42 9.05 22.41 18.46
CA ASN A 42 8.90 23.23 17.26
C ASN A 42 9.91 22.84 16.17
N PRO A 43 9.53 22.83 14.89
CA PRO A 43 10.46 22.50 13.81
C PRO A 43 11.54 23.56 13.64
N LEU A 44 12.79 23.11 13.57
CA LEU A 44 13.96 23.97 13.38
C LEU A 44 14.17 24.32 11.90
N GLY A 45 14.60 25.56 11.62
CA GLY A 45 15.02 26.00 10.28
C GLY A 45 16.44 25.56 9.92
N ASN A 46 16.77 25.53 8.62
CA ASN A 46 18.06 25.10 8.07
C ASN A 46 18.46 23.69 8.56
N ARG A 47 17.56 22.72 8.42
CA ARG A 47 17.77 21.30 8.76
C ARG A 47 17.66 20.45 7.52
N VAL A 48 18.38 19.33 7.50
CA VAL A 48 18.34 18.34 6.42
C VAL A 48 18.40 16.96 7.04
N GLY A 49 17.50 16.08 6.66
CA GLY A 49 17.63 14.67 6.98
C GLY A 49 17.17 13.78 5.84
N ARG A 50 17.86 12.64 5.72
CA ARG A 50 17.58 11.63 4.71
C ARG A 50 17.45 10.26 5.34
N VAL A 51 16.47 9.49 4.88
CA VAL A 51 16.45 8.04 5.04
C VAL A 51 16.74 7.39 3.70
N LEU A 52 17.65 6.42 3.68
CA LEU A 52 18.05 5.70 2.48
C LEU A 52 17.81 4.22 2.70
N PHE A 53 17.50 3.49 1.64
CA PHE A 53 17.59 2.04 1.67
C PHE A 53 19.07 1.62 1.64
N SER A 54 19.44 0.66 2.49
CA SER A 54 20.84 0.29 2.72
C SER A 54 21.52 -0.30 1.48
N ASP A 55 20.82 -1.19 0.77
CA ASP A 55 21.38 -1.92 -0.36
C ASP A 55 21.20 -1.14 -1.68
N PRO A 56 22.21 -1.14 -2.57
CA PRO A 56 22.07 -0.51 -3.88
C PRO A 56 21.00 -1.18 -4.75
N VAL A 57 20.23 -0.36 -5.47
CA VAL A 57 19.26 -0.79 -6.48
C VAL A 57 19.91 -0.75 -7.86
N HIS A 58 19.79 -1.83 -8.62
CA HIS A 58 20.28 -1.87 -10.00
C HIS A 58 19.21 -1.36 -10.98
N LEU A 59 19.50 -0.24 -11.66
CA LEU A 59 18.62 0.32 -12.70
C LEU A 59 18.81 -0.37 -14.04
N TYR A 60 19.99 -0.88 -14.30
CA TYR A 60 20.32 -1.57 -15.55
C TYR A 60 21.51 -2.51 -15.37
N ASP A 61 21.88 -3.22 -16.44
CA ASP A 61 23.15 -3.94 -16.51
C ASP A 61 23.73 -3.94 -17.93
N HIS A 62 24.94 -4.51 -18.06
CA HIS A 62 25.65 -4.68 -19.33
C HIS A 62 25.02 -5.71 -20.28
N SER A 63 24.04 -6.51 -19.81
CA SER A 63 23.30 -7.45 -20.66
C SER A 63 22.17 -6.79 -21.45
N GLY A 64 21.87 -5.52 -21.15
CA GLY A 64 20.76 -4.76 -21.73
C GLY A 64 19.51 -4.77 -20.87
N LEU A 65 19.54 -5.40 -19.68
CA LEU A 65 18.44 -5.32 -18.73
C LEU A 65 18.25 -3.87 -18.28
N ARG A 66 16.99 -3.46 -18.16
CA ARG A 66 16.60 -2.19 -17.55
C ARG A 66 15.51 -2.48 -16.52
N ALA A 67 15.64 -1.97 -15.31
CA ALA A 67 14.67 -2.18 -14.25
C ALA A 67 13.64 -1.04 -14.23
N GLY A 68 12.36 -1.41 -14.22
CA GLY A 68 11.31 -0.53 -13.71
C GLY A 68 11.28 -0.57 -12.19
N PHE A 69 10.50 0.30 -11.57
CA PHE A 69 10.22 0.20 -10.14
C PHE A 69 8.85 0.76 -9.79
N GLU A 70 8.38 0.40 -8.61
CA GLU A 70 7.26 1.02 -7.92
C GLU A 70 7.69 1.33 -6.49
N THR A 71 7.33 2.50 -6.00
CA THR A 71 7.46 2.85 -4.60
C THR A 71 6.21 3.57 -4.12
N THR A 72 5.81 3.26 -2.89
CA THR A 72 4.72 3.95 -2.21
C THR A 72 5.22 4.36 -0.84
N PHE A 73 5.06 5.63 -0.49
CA PHE A 73 5.31 6.08 0.87
C PHE A 73 4.19 6.99 1.34
N VAL A 74 3.95 6.93 2.64
CA VAL A 74 2.95 7.74 3.33
C VAL A 74 3.70 8.71 4.22
N PHE A 75 3.39 10.00 4.10
CA PHE A 75 4.08 11.04 4.83
C PHE A 75 3.11 12.10 5.36
N ARG A 76 3.61 12.91 6.30
CA ARG A 76 2.94 14.10 6.82
C ARG A 76 3.93 15.26 6.84
N ILE A 77 3.47 16.44 6.43
CA ILE A 77 4.15 17.71 6.65
C ILE A 77 3.27 18.58 7.54
N SER A 78 3.84 19.10 8.63
CA SER A 78 3.15 20.01 9.54
C SER A 78 3.92 21.30 9.72
N LYS A 79 3.23 22.44 9.65
CA LYS A 79 3.79 23.76 9.96
C LYS A 79 3.98 23.97 11.48
N PRO A 80 4.73 24.99 11.92
CA PRO A 80 4.91 25.30 13.34
C PRO A 80 3.59 25.75 14.00
N TYR A 81 3.33 25.31 15.24
CA TYR A 81 2.06 25.59 15.97
C TYR A 81 1.95 27.00 16.59
N ASN A 82 3.03 27.78 16.58
CA ASN A 82 3.17 29.01 17.36
C ASN A 82 3.49 30.20 16.43
N THR A 83 2.46 30.92 15.99
CA THR A 83 2.31 32.40 16.03
C THR A 83 1.19 32.83 15.08
N GLU A 84 0.42 33.87 15.45
CA GLU A 84 -0.65 34.48 14.64
C GLU A 84 -0.21 35.01 13.25
N TYR A 85 1.09 34.93 12.93
CA TYR A 85 1.72 35.46 11.72
C TYR A 85 2.68 34.46 11.06
N THR A 86 2.45 33.15 11.18
CA THR A 86 3.33 32.18 10.52
C THR A 86 3.20 32.20 8.99
N PRO A 87 4.29 32.41 8.24
CA PRO A 87 4.42 32.01 6.84
C PRO A 87 4.20 30.49 6.69
N GLY A 88 3.82 30.05 5.48
CA GLY A 88 3.56 28.64 5.18
C GLY A 88 4.74 27.71 5.46
N PRO A 89 4.52 26.38 5.46
CA PRO A 89 5.60 25.42 5.67
C PRO A 89 6.69 25.55 4.58
N GLY A 90 7.92 25.21 4.94
CA GLY A 90 9.02 25.10 3.99
C GLY A 90 10.11 24.14 4.48
N ASP A 91 10.84 23.46 3.60
CA ASP A 91 10.84 23.65 2.13
C ASP A 91 10.33 22.41 1.37
N GLY A 92 9.95 21.33 2.06
CA GLY A 92 9.35 20.15 1.43
C GLY A 92 10.14 18.86 1.66
N LEU A 93 9.85 17.86 0.82
CA LEU A 93 10.55 16.58 0.79
C LEU A 93 10.65 16.03 -0.63
N ALA A 94 11.53 15.06 -0.85
CA ALA A 94 11.68 14.40 -2.14
C ALA A 94 12.06 12.92 -2.00
N PHE A 95 11.42 12.06 -2.80
CA PHE A 95 11.95 10.72 -3.07
C PHE A 95 13.03 10.83 -4.15
N PHE A 96 14.20 10.24 -3.94
CA PHE A 96 15.34 10.41 -4.84
C PHE A 96 16.05 9.10 -5.17
N LEU A 97 16.69 9.10 -6.34
CA LEU A 97 17.67 8.12 -6.78
C LEU A 97 18.99 8.84 -7.04
N ALA A 98 20.07 8.37 -6.42
CA ALA A 98 21.39 8.98 -6.52
C ALA A 98 22.49 7.91 -6.59
N SER A 99 23.74 8.34 -6.80
CA SER A 99 24.90 7.45 -6.74
C SER A 99 24.94 6.64 -5.43
N ALA A 100 25.51 5.43 -5.48
CA ALA A 100 25.53 4.52 -4.34
C ALA A 100 26.29 5.07 -3.10
N ASP A 101 27.17 6.04 -3.32
CA ASP A 101 27.98 6.77 -2.34
C ASP A 101 27.41 8.16 -2.01
N THR A 102 26.12 8.41 -2.30
CA THR A 102 25.48 9.72 -2.04
C THR A 102 25.60 10.17 -0.59
N GLU A 103 26.02 11.43 -0.41
CA GLU A 103 26.07 12.17 0.85
C GLU A 103 25.25 13.46 0.75
N ILE A 104 24.93 14.08 1.88
CA ILE A 104 24.20 15.36 1.90
C ILE A 104 25.16 16.42 1.37
N PRO A 105 24.86 17.11 0.25
CA PRO A 105 25.75 18.12 -0.26
C PRO A 105 25.87 19.29 0.72
N PRO A 106 27.03 19.94 0.85
CA PRO A 106 27.16 21.17 1.63
C PRO A 106 26.18 22.24 1.15
N GLU A 107 25.63 23.02 2.08
CA GLU A 107 24.73 24.16 1.80
C GLU A 107 23.45 23.79 1.02
N SER A 108 22.99 22.54 1.12
CA SER A 108 21.82 22.03 0.41
C SER A 108 20.50 22.07 1.20
N SER A 109 20.43 22.81 2.31
CA SER A 109 19.17 22.98 3.06
C SER A 109 18.19 23.91 2.36
N GLY A 110 16.92 23.90 2.79
CA GLY A 110 15.85 24.72 2.25
C GLY A 110 15.46 24.28 0.84
N LYS A 111 15.31 25.23 -0.09
CA LYS A 111 14.93 24.98 -1.49
C LYS A 111 15.71 23.86 -2.21
N PHE A 112 16.91 23.49 -1.75
CA PHE A 112 17.72 22.42 -2.36
C PHE A 112 17.43 21.01 -1.82
N LEU A 113 16.52 20.89 -0.85
CA LEU A 113 15.96 19.65 -0.32
C LEU A 113 16.96 18.61 0.21
N GLY A 114 18.19 19.01 0.53
CA GLY A 114 19.27 18.09 0.91
C GLY A 114 19.83 17.25 -0.23
N LEU A 115 19.52 17.64 -1.48
CA LEU A 115 19.83 16.87 -2.69
C LEU A 115 20.80 17.58 -3.63
N PHE A 116 20.70 18.90 -3.80
CA PHE A 116 21.47 19.61 -4.83
C PHE A 116 22.39 20.68 -4.25
N ASN A 117 23.53 20.95 -4.90
CA ASN A 117 24.36 22.13 -4.61
C ASN A 117 25.03 22.74 -5.85
N ASP A 118 24.27 23.32 -6.79
CA ASP A 118 24.77 24.02 -8.01
C ASP A 118 25.82 23.27 -8.87
N ALA A 119 26.10 22.00 -8.57
CA ALA A 119 27.09 21.15 -9.20
C ALA A 119 26.43 19.98 -9.96
N SER A 120 27.26 19.20 -10.64
CA SER A 120 26.89 18.11 -11.56
C SER A 120 26.32 16.87 -10.85
N ASP A 121 25.30 17.05 -10.03
CA ASP A 121 24.67 16.00 -9.25
C ASP A 121 23.86 15.07 -10.16
N ARG A 122 24.20 13.78 -10.13
CA ARG A 122 23.47 12.73 -10.85
C ARG A 122 22.35 12.22 -9.95
N ILE A 123 21.31 13.03 -9.84
CA ILE A 123 20.14 12.77 -8.99
C ILE A 123 18.89 12.91 -9.83
N VAL A 124 17.98 11.95 -9.69
CA VAL A 124 16.61 12.09 -10.15
C VAL A 124 15.71 12.04 -8.93
N ALA A 125 14.84 13.03 -8.78
CA ALA A 125 13.96 13.13 -7.64
C ALA A 125 12.51 13.45 -8.04
N VAL A 126 11.59 13.10 -7.14
CA VAL A 126 10.20 13.55 -7.15
C VAL A 126 10.01 14.37 -5.89
N GLU A 127 9.90 15.68 -6.05
CA GLU A 127 9.73 16.63 -4.96
C GLU A 127 8.26 16.91 -4.66
N PHE A 128 7.99 17.18 -3.38
CA PHE A 128 6.72 17.63 -2.82
C PHE A 128 7.05 18.94 -2.12
N ASP A 129 7.00 20.00 -2.91
CA ASP A 129 7.48 21.32 -2.52
C ASP A 129 6.35 22.13 -1.91
N THR A 130 6.56 22.56 -0.67
CA THR A 130 5.63 23.36 0.13
C THR A 130 5.89 24.86 0.03
N PHE A 131 7.04 25.29 -0.50
CA PHE A 131 7.49 26.66 -0.49
C PHE A 131 7.95 27.15 -1.87
N SER A 132 7.32 28.21 -2.38
CA SER A 132 7.65 28.74 -3.70
C SER A 132 8.94 29.59 -3.69
N ASN A 133 10.02 29.07 -4.29
CA ASN A 133 11.26 29.79 -4.54
C ASN A 133 11.33 30.29 -6.00
N SER A 134 10.78 31.48 -6.24
CA SER A 134 10.73 32.09 -7.60
C SER A 134 12.09 32.25 -8.29
N ASP A 135 13.20 32.32 -7.55
CA ASP A 135 14.55 32.45 -8.11
C ASP A 135 15.06 31.16 -8.77
N ILE A 136 14.56 30.00 -8.36
CA ILE A 136 14.84 28.70 -8.99
C ILE A 136 13.75 28.26 -9.97
N GLY A 137 12.63 28.99 -10.03
CA GLY A 137 11.62 28.84 -11.08
C GLY A 137 10.35 28.13 -10.62
N ASP A 138 10.14 28.02 -9.32
CA ASP A 138 8.96 27.38 -8.77
C ASP A 138 7.70 28.16 -9.15
N PRO A 139 6.58 27.45 -9.39
CA PRO A 139 5.29 28.10 -9.48
C PRO A 139 4.94 28.77 -8.15
N ASN A 140 4.03 29.75 -8.19
CA ASN A 140 3.58 30.50 -7.01
C ASN A 140 2.57 29.73 -6.13
N TYR A 141 2.69 28.40 -6.07
CA TYR A 141 1.85 27.48 -5.32
C TYR A 141 2.64 26.23 -4.92
N PRO A 142 2.23 25.51 -3.86
CA PRO A 142 2.77 24.19 -3.55
C PRO A 142 2.62 23.24 -4.74
N HIS A 143 3.65 22.45 -5.02
CA HIS A 143 3.69 21.66 -6.24
C HIS A 143 4.39 20.32 -6.05
N ILE A 144 4.08 19.40 -6.93
CA ILE A 144 4.86 18.17 -7.12
C ILE A 144 5.76 18.39 -8.33
N GLY A 145 7.03 18.05 -8.20
CA GLY A 145 8.05 18.25 -9.22
C GLY A 145 8.77 16.96 -9.60
N ILE A 146 9.35 16.93 -10.80
CA ILE A 146 10.27 15.87 -11.24
C ILE A 146 11.61 16.52 -11.59
N ASP A 147 12.60 16.24 -10.77
CA ASP A 147 13.93 16.82 -10.85
C ASP A 147 14.87 15.86 -11.56
N VAL A 148 15.62 16.38 -12.52
CA VAL A 148 16.58 15.57 -13.29
C VAL A 148 17.91 16.31 -13.34
N ASN A 149 18.80 15.92 -12.44
CA ASN A 149 20.15 16.50 -12.24
C ASN A 149 20.15 18.01 -11.97
N SER A 150 19.05 18.54 -11.42
CA SER A 150 18.84 19.96 -11.13
C SER A 150 17.62 20.11 -10.23
N ILE A 151 17.68 21.02 -9.26
CA ILE A 151 16.52 21.41 -8.43
C ILE A 151 15.45 22.14 -9.25
N ARG A 152 15.81 22.75 -10.38
CA ARG A 152 14.82 23.27 -11.31
C ARG A 152 14.06 22.11 -11.94
N SER A 153 12.86 21.86 -11.43
CA SER A 153 11.96 20.80 -11.87
C SER A 153 11.80 20.77 -13.40
N SER A 154 11.96 19.59 -13.99
CA SER A 154 11.73 19.38 -15.43
C SER A 154 10.25 19.41 -15.79
N LYS A 155 9.39 19.12 -14.82
CA LYS A 155 7.93 19.23 -14.92
C LYS A 155 7.34 19.36 -13.53
N VAL A 156 6.35 20.23 -13.39
CA VAL A 156 5.59 20.43 -12.15
C VAL A 156 4.09 20.21 -12.39
N CYS A 157 3.36 19.88 -11.34
CA CYS A 157 1.90 20.08 -11.27
C CYS A 157 1.52 20.72 -9.94
N TYR A 158 0.38 21.41 -9.91
CA TYR A 158 -0.21 21.88 -8.67
C TYR A 158 -0.36 20.70 -7.70
N TRP A 159 -0.03 20.95 -6.44
CA TRP A 159 -0.28 20.03 -5.35
C TRP A 159 -1.27 20.67 -4.40
N ASN A 160 -2.43 20.04 -4.20
CA ASN A 160 -3.40 20.50 -3.21
C ASN A 160 -2.92 20.13 -1.80
N PHE A 161 -1.88 20.82 -1.34
CA PHE A 161 -1.26 20.62 -0.05
C PHE A 161 -2.19 21.08 1.08
N HIS A 162 -2.36 20.22 2.08
CA HIS A 162 -3.07 20.54 3.32
C HIS A 162 -2.15 20.28 4.51
N ASP A 163 -2.06 21.28 5.38
CA ASP A 163 -1.24 21.22 6.58
C ASP A 163 -1.62 20.03 7.48
N ALA A 164 -0.61 19.28 7.93
CA ALA A 164 -0.72 18.07 8.73
C ALA A 164 -1.57 16.94 8.10
N ALA A 165 -1.99 17.06 6.83
CA ALA A 165 -2.71 16.01 6.15
C ALA A 165 -1.77 14.84 5.86
N ILE A 166 -2.31 13.62 5.98
CA ILE A 166 -1.60 12.42 5.55
C ILE A 166 -1.68 12.34 4.03
N THR A 167 -0.52 12.29 3.39
CA THR A 167 -0.36 12.21 1.94
C THR A 167 0.26 10.88 1.58
N THR A 168 -0.35 10.19 0.60
CA THR A 168 0.21 8.97 0.00
C THR A 168 0.78 9.31 -1.36
N ALA A 169 2.06 9.03 -1.57
CA ALA A 169 2.74 9.16 -2.85
C ALA A 169 3.04 7.78 -3.41
N LYS A 170 2.54 7.50 -4.62
CA LYS A 170 2.90 6.33 -5.42
C LYS A 170 3.70 6.78 -6.65
N ILE A 171 4.94 6.30 -6.77
CA ILE A 171 5.84 6.62 -7.87
C ILE A 171 6.16 5.33 -8.62
N THR A 172 6.01 5.34 -9.94
CA THR A 172 6.33 4.21 -10.82
C THR A 172 7.26 4.64 -11.93
N TYR A 173 8.21 3.77 -12.26
CA TYR A 173 9.06 3.92 -13.44
C TYR A 173 8.91 2.73 -14.36
N ASN A 174 8.51 2.98 -15.60
CA ASN A 174 8.49 1.98 -16.66
C ASN A 174 9.75 2.12 -17.50
N SER A 175 10.68 1.17 -17.37
CA SER A 175 11.95 1.15 -18.09
C SER A 175 11.80 1.00 -19.61
N ALA A 176 10.79 0.25 -20.07
CA ALA A 176 10.56 0.03 -21.50
C ALA A 176 10.04 1.31 -22.18
N HIS A 177 9.21 2.08 -21.48
CA HIS A 177 8.61 3.32 -21.99
C HIS A 177 9.41 4.56 -21.57
N LYS A 178 10.44 4.39 -20.72
CA LYS A 178 11.25 5.46 -20.15
C LYS A 178 10.39 6.55 -19.51
N LYS A 179 9.41 6.13 -18.71
CA LYS A 179 8.36 7.00 -18.18
C LYS A 179 8.28 6.89 -16.67
N LEU A 180 8.40 8.03 -16.00
CA LEU A 180 8.20 8.20 -14.56
C LEU A 180 6.80 8.79 -14.33
N THR A 181 6.01 8.15 -13.48
CA THR A 181 4.65 8.56 -13.15
C THR A 181 4.49 8.64 -11.63
N VAL A 182 3.90 9.74 -11.18
CA VAL A 182 3.65 10.08 -9.78
C VAL A 182 2.15 10.24 -9.60
N HIS A 183 1.59 9.56 -8.59
CA HIS A 183 0.23 9.74 -8.13
C HIS A 183 0.27 10.14 -6.66
N VAL A 184 -0.42 11.21 -6.32
CA VAL A 184 -0.46 11.75 -4.97
C VAL A 184 -1.90 11.84 -4.52
N SER A 185 -2.24 11.20 -3.42
CA SER A 185 -3.56 11.31 -2.81
C SER A 185 -3.44 11.93 -1.42
N THR A 186 -4.18 13.01 -1.23
CA THR A 186 -4.36 13.68 0.06
C THR A 186 -5.77 13.37 0.55
N TYR A 187 -5.93 13.03 1.83
CA TYR A 187 -7.19 12.58 2.43
C TYR A 187 -8.42 13.48 2.13
N LEU A 188 -8.21 14.77 1.91
CA LEU A 188 -9.28 15.76 1.70
C LEU A 188 -9.80 15.85 0.26
N HIS A 189 -9.31 15.02 -0.68
CA HIS A 189 -9.64 15.14 -2.09
C HIS A 189 -9.91 13.78 -2.75
N SER A 190 -11.00 13.69 -3.51
CA SER A 190 -11.48 12.45 -4.17
C SER A 190 -10.69 12.10 -5.44
N GLN A 191 -9.91 13.02 -5.99
CA GLN A 191 -9.04 12.78 -7.14
C GLN A 191 -7.55 13.02 -6.81
N PRO A 192 -6.65 12.12 -7.22
CA PRO A 192 -5.21 12.27 -7.03
C PRO A 192 -4.62 13.38 -7.90
N ASP A 193 -3.57 14.03 -7.41
CA ASP A 193 -2.68 14.80 -8.29
C ASP A 193 -1.78 13.81 -9.05
N THR A 194 -1.76 13.89 -10.38
CA THR A 194 -0.97 12.98 -11.23
C THR A 194 0.02 13.75 -12.08
N LEU A 195 1.30 13.36 -12.00
CA LEU A 195 2.39 13.91 -12.79
C LEU A 195 3.09 12.79 -13.58
N THR A 196 3.45 13.05 -14.82
CA THR A 196 4.18 12.09 -15.65
C THR A 196 5.23 12.79 -16.48
N TYR A 197 6.42 12.19 -16.57
CA TYR A 197 7.56 12.72 -17.31
C TYR A 197 8.33 11.59 -18.01
N ASP A 198 8.69 11.82 -19.28
CA ASP A 198 9.48 10.88 -20.06
C ASP A 198 10.97 11.11 -19.75
N VAL A 199 11.60 10.15 -19.09
CA VAL A 199 13.01 10.20 -18.69
C VAL A 199 13.67 8.82 -18.83
N ASP A 200 14.80 8.80 -19.55
CA ASP A 200 15.67 7.64 -19.61
C ASP A 200 16.64 7.65 -18.41
N LEU A 201 16.27 6.98 -17.32
CA LEU A 201 17.10 6.93 -16.12
C LEU A 201 18.50 6.35 -16.40
N SER A 202 18.64 5.47 -17.40
CA SER A 202 19.95 4.88 -17.74
C SER A 202 20.94 5.87 -18.34
N THR A 203 20.44 7.01 -18.86
CA THR A 203 21.28 8.12 -19.36
C THR A 203 21.60 9.15 -18.29
N LYS A 204 20.87 9.16 -17.17
CA LYS A 204 20.99 10.17 -16.11
C LYS A 204 21.74 9.63 -14.90
N LEU A 205 21.48 8.38 -14.53
CA LEU A 205 21.99 7.75 -13.33
C LEU A 205 22.99 6.61 -13.64
N PRO A 206 23.89 6.28 -12.70
CA PRO A 206 24.74 5.10 -12.82
C PRO A 206 23.93 3.80 -12.78
N GLU A 207 24.58 2.67 -13.08
CA GLU A 207 23.98 1.34 -13.07
C GLU A 207 23.34 0.99 -11.71
N LYS A 208 24.09 1.29 -10.64
CA LYS A 208 23.68 1.07 -9.25
C LYS A 208 23.42 2.39 -8.58
N VAL A 209 22.27 2.52 -7.95
CA VAL A 209 21.84 3.73 -7.24
C VAL A 209 21.48 3.40 -5.80
N LYS A 210 21.59 4.40 -4.92
CA LYS A 210 20.80 4.39 -3.69
C LYS A 210 19.47 5.10 -3.93
N ILE A 211 18.47 4.67 -3.19
CA ILE A 211 17.17 5.31 -3.14
C ILE A 211 16.91 5.78 -1.72
N GLY A 212 16.19 6.89 -1.59
CA GLY A 212 15.88 7.47 -0.30
C GLY A 212 14.78 8.50 -0.36
N ILE A 213 14.44 9.02 0.81
CA ILE A 213 13.58 10.17 1.00
C ILE A 213 14.39 11.22 1.75
N SER A 214 14.47 12.42 1.18
CA SER A 214 15.15 13.59 1.74
C SER A 214 14.12 14.64 2.09
N ALA A 215 14.32 15.37 3.18
CA ALA A 215 13.54 16.56 3.49
C ALA A 215 14.42 17.63 4.09
N SER A 216 13.99 18.88 3.96
CA SER A 216 14.72 19.99 4.55
C SER A 216 13.83 21.14 4.96
N THR A 217 14.40 21.99 5.82
CA THR A 217 13.86 23.29 6.18
C THR A 217 14.91 24.35 5.84
N GLY A 218 14.45 25.57 5.58
CA GLY A 218 15.27 26.74 5.29
C GLY A 218 14.95 27.86 6.27
N GLN A 219 14.60 29.03 5.74
CA GLN A 219 14.11 30.15 6.55
C GLN A 219 12.74 29.81 7.18
N PHE A 220 11.90 29.08 6.45
CA PHE A 220 10.68 28.50 6.98
C PHE A 220 10.94 27.07 7.42
N SER A 221 10.14 26.61 8.37
CA SER A 221 10.31 25.29 8.96
C SER A 221 9.03 24.49 8.93
N GLN A 222 9.21 23.17 8.90
CA GLN A 222 8.16 22.20 8.93
C GLN A 222 8.66 20.92 9.60
N THR A 223 7.75 20.19 10.21
CA THR A 223 7.99 18.81 10.62
C THR A 223 7.69 17.92 9.42
N THR A 224 8.65 17.09 9.00
CA THR A 224 8.45 16.10 7.95
C THR A 224 8.58 14.69 8.51
N GLU A 225 7.51 13.91 8.43
CA GLU A 225 7.44 12.55 8.98
C GLU A 225 7.04 11.54 7.90
N ILE A 226 7.76 10.41 7.84
CA ILE A 226 7.47 9.26 6.99
C ILE A 226 6.86 8.16 7.85
N LEU A 227 5.63 7.79 7.51
CA LEU A 227 4.80 6.85 8.25
C LEU A 227 5.00 5.40 7.76
N SER A 228 5.14 5.24 6.44
CA SER A 228 5.48 3.96 5.82
C SER A 228 6.20 4.16 4.50
N TRP A 229 7.01 3.18 4.11
CA TRP A 229 7.72 3.19 2.84
C TRP A 229 7.88 1.78 2.27
N ILE A 230 7.42 1.61 1.03
CA ILE A 230 7.44 0.37 0.28
C ILE A 230 8.18 0.64 -1.03
N PHE A 231 9.06 -0.28 -1.43
CA PHE A 231 9.73 -0.23 -2.71
C PHE A 231 9.81 -1.61 -3.34
N LYS A 232 9.67 -1.66 -4.66
CA LYS A 232 9.82 -2.87 -5.48
C LYS A 232 10.46 -2.51 -6.82
N SER A 233 11.59 -3.15 -7.13
CA SER A 233 12.15 -3.13 -8.49
C SER A 233 11.55 -4.25 -9.35
N LEU A 234 11.31 -3.94 -10.62
CA LEU A 234 10.70 -4.82 -11.61
C LEU A 234 11.72 -5.03 -12.74
N ALA A 235 12.27 -6.23 -12.88
CA ALA A 235 13.17 -6.52 -14.00
C ALA A 235 12.36 -6.71 -15.30
N SER A 236 12.65 -5.94 -16.35
CA SER A 236 12.11 -6.20 -17.69
C SER A 236 13.15 -6.91 -18.56
N HIS A 237 12.91 -8.17 -18.96
CA HIS A 237 13.73 -8.87 -19.95
C HIS A 237 13.35 -8.47 -21.38
N PHE A 238 14.36 -8.16 -22.20
CA PHE A 238 14.31 -8.43 -23.65
C PHE A 238 14.99 -9.79 -23.86
N ILE A 239 14.25 -10.78 -24.36
CA ILE A 239 14.74 -12.16 -24.49
C ILE A 239 15.87 -12.22 -25.52
N SER A 240 17.08 -12.58 -25.09
CA SER A 240 18.18 -13.04 -25.93
C SER A 240 18.47 -14.51 -25.61
N LYS A 241 18.47 -15.37 -26.63
CA LYS A 241 18.60 -16.83 -26.51
C LYS A 241 19.96 -17.21 -25.89
N ASN A 242 19.90 -18.04 -24.84
CA ASN A 242 20.97 -18.95 -24.35
C ASN A 242 21.66 -18.67 -23.00
N HIS A 243 21.00 -18.20 -21.94
CA HIS A 243 21.53 -18.42 -20.57
C HIS A 243 20.45 -18.80 -19.55
N LYS A 244 20.82 -19.73 -18.66
CA LYS A 244 20.05 -20.27 -17.52
C LYS A 244 19.38 -19.15 -16.72
N ILE A 245 18.07 -19.25 -16.55
CA ILE A 245 17.22 -18.28 -15.87
C ILE A 245 17.08 -18.67 -14.40
N ILE A 246 17.38 -17.73 -13.49
CA ILE A 246 16.86 -17.71 -12.12
C ILE A 246 15.84 -16.58 -12.11
N ALA A 247 14.55 -16.92 -12.20
CA ALA A 247 13.47 -15.94 -12.22
C ALA A 247 12.93 -15.73 -10.79
N MET A 248 13.03 -14.51 -10.27
CA MET A 248 12.13 -14.02 -9.24
C MET A 248 11.32 -12.89 -9.87
N GLY A 249 10.11 -13.22 -10.32
CA GLY A 249 9.20 -12.33 -11.03
C GLY A 249 9.29 -12.47 -12.55
N VAL A 250 8.22 -12.98 -13.15
CA VAL A 250 7.99 -12.94 -14.59
C VAL A 250 6.87 -11.94 -14.84
N SER A 251 7.14 -10.89 -15.61
CA SER A 251 6.08 -10.05 -16.19
C SER A 251 6.21 -10.09 -17.71
N PHE A 252 5.07 -10.14 -18.39
CA PHE A 252 5.01 -10.05 -19.85
C PHE A 252 4.17 -8.85 -20.23
N ASN A 253 4.62 -8.10 -21.23
CA ASN A 253 3.85 -7.05 -21.88
C ASN A 253 3.69 -7.49 -23.35
N LEU A 254 2.46 -7.79 -23.79
CA LEU A 254 2.21 -8.35 -25.12
C LEU A 254 1.36 -7.38 -25.94
N HIS A 255 2.01 -6.57 -26.76
CA HIS A 255 1.35 -5.82 -27.83
C HIS A 255 1.49 -6.60 -29.15
N LYS A 256 0.40 -7.27 -29.57
CA LYS A 256 0.17 -8.03 -30.83
C LYS A 256 0.84 -9.41 -30.92
N PHE A 257 0.03 -10.44 -31.20
CA PHE A 257 0.44 -11.85 -31.31
C PHE A 257 0.86 -12.23 -32.73
N ASP A 258 2.16 -12.29 -33.03
CA ASP A 258 2.67 -12.77 -34.33
C ASP A 258 2.60 -14.33 -34.42
N PRO A 259 1.87 -14.91 -35.40
CA PRO A 259 1.76 -16.36 -35.61
C PRO A 259 3.10 -17.08 -35.78
N LYS A 260 4.18 -16.37 -36.12
CA LYS A 260 5.52 -16.95 -36.25
C LYS A 260 6.14 -17.39 -34.92
N HIS A 261 5.61 -16.92 -33.78
CA HIS A 261 6.02 -17.34 -32.42
C HIS A 261 5.05 -18.35 -31.78
N SER A 262 4.10 -18.92 -32.55
CA SER A 262 3.04 -19.83 -32.08
C SER A 262 3.49 -21.16 -31.47
N LYS A 263 4.80 -21.48 -31.47
CA LYS A 263 5.33 -22.70 -30.84
C LYS A 263 5.38 -22.65 -29.32
N GLU A 264 5.25 -21.46 -28.73
CA GLU A 264 5.31 -21.24 -27.29
C GLU A 264 3.91 -21.22 -26.65
N ILE A 265 2.84 -21.20 -27.45
CA ILE A 265 1.46 -21.01 -27.01
C ILE A 265 0.55 -22.11 -27.58
N GLN A 266 -0.08 -22.88 -26.70
CA GLN A 266 -1.09 -23.89 -27.04
C GLN A 266 -2.50 -23.32 -26.93
N PHE A 267 -3.27 -23.42 -28.00
CA PHE A 267 -4.68 -23.07 -28.01
C PHE A 267 -5.52 -24.32 -27.74
N GLN A 268 -6.53 -24.18 -26.87
CA GLN A 268 -7.48 -25.24 -26.50
C GLN A 268 -8.91 -24.71 -26.59
N GLY A 269 -9.87 -25.59 -26.87
CA GLY A 269 -11.27 -25.17 -27.07
C GLY A 269 -11.42 -24.27 -28.29
N ASP A 270 -12.25 -23.24 -28.20
CA ASP A 270 -12.55 -22.33 -29.32
C ASP A 270 -11.51 -21.20 -29.50
N ALA A 271 -10.38 -21.26 -28.81
CA ALA A 271 -9.38 -20.20 -28.87
C ALA A 271 -8.63 -20.21 -30.21
N THR A 272 -8.60 -19.06 -30.87
CA THR A 272 -7.91 -18.85 -32.15
C THR A 272 -7.14 -17.53 -32.13
N ILE A 273 -6.26 -17.35 -33.10
CA ILE A 273 -5.61 -16.07 -33.36
C ILE A 273 -6.22 -15.47 -34.62
N THR A 274 -6.65 -14.23 -34.55
CA THR A 274 -7.22 -13.53 -35.72
C THR A 274 -6.10 -13.03 -36.62
N ASP A 275 -6.44 -12.73 -37.87
CA ASP A 275 -5.50 -12.15 -38.86
C ASP A 275 -4.93 -10.79 -38.43
N HIS A 276 -5.53 -10.14 -37.43
CA HIS A 276 -5.06 -8.91 -36.81
C HIS A 276 -4.18 -9.15 -35.57
N HIS A 277 -3.69 -10.39 -35.37
CA HIS A 277 -2.79 -10.73 -34.27
C HIS A 277 -3.41 -10.56 -32.88
N ILE A 278 -4.72 -10.83 -32.77
CA ILE A 278 -5.48 -10.78 -31.51
C ILE A 278 -5.95 -12.20 -31.17
N ILE A 279 -5.73 -12.63 -29.92
CA ILE A 279 -6.30 -13.87 -29.41
C ILE A 279 -7.80 -13.70 -29.22
N ARG A 280 -8.56 -14.56 -29.87
CA ARG A 280 -10.01 -14.66 -29.72
C ARG A 280 -10.31 -15.95 -28.97
N LEU A 281 -10.99 -15.84 -27.84
CA LEU A 281 -11.29 -16.97 -26.95
C LEU A 281 -12.67 -17.61 -27.22
N THR A 282 -13.48 -17.00 -28.08
CA THR A 282 -14.83 -17.47 -28.42
C THR A 282 -15.09 -17.33 -29.91
N ASN A 283 -15.76 -18.31 -30.51
CA ASN A 283 -16.20 -18.22 -31.91
C ASN A 283 -17.35 -17.21 -32.05
N LEU A 284 -17.38 -16.54 -33.21
CA LEU A 284 -18.45 -15.64 -33.60
C LEU A 284 -19.32 -16.32 -34.66
N ASP A 285 -20.59 -15.93 -34.74
CA ASP A 285 -21.40 -16.22 -35.93
C ASP A 285 -20.98 -15.36 -37.14
N ASP A 286 -21.61 -15.58 -38.28
CA ASP A 286 -21.30 -14.88 -39.54
C ASP A 286 -21.56 -13.37 -39.47
N ASP A 287 -22.33 -12.91 -38.47
CA ASP A 287 -22.63 -11.51 -38.19
C ASP A 287 -21.68 -10.90 -37.13
N GLY A 288 -20.74 -11.69 -36.62
CA GLY A 288 -19.74 -11.24 -35.64
C GLY A 288 -20.20 -11.28 -34.18
N ASN A 289 -21.33 -11.94 -33.87
CA ASN A 289 -21.83 -12.05 -32.51
C ASN A 289 -21.23 -13.27 -31.77
N PRO A 290 -20.92 -13.16 -30.46
CA PRO A 290 -20.41 -14.28 -29.69
C PRO A 290 -21.42 -15.42 -29.57
N LEU A 291 -21.00 -16.64 -29.94
CA LEU A 291 -21.81 -17.84 -29.76
C LEU A 291 -21.85 -18.24 -28.28
N GLY A 292 -23.05 -18.46 -27.71
CA GLY A 292 -23.24 -18.84 -26.31
C GLY A 292 -22.67 -20.22 -25.96
N ASN A 293 -22.25 -20.41 -24.70
CA ASN A 293 -21.71 -21.65 -24.13
C ASN A 293 -20.41 -22.18 -24.78
N ARG A 294 -19.56 -21.28 -25.27
CA ARG A 294 -18.27 -21.60 -25.90
C ARG A 294 -17.11 -21.18 -25.02
N VAL A 295 -16.06 -22.00 -24.95
CA VAL A 295 -14.88 -21.76 -24.10
C VAL A 295 -13.61 -22.07 -24.87
N GLY A 296 -12.80 -21.04 -25.09
CA GLY A 296 -11.42 -21.15 -25.56
C GLY A 296 -10.44 -20.85 -24.44
N ARG A 297 -9.31 -21.56 -24.43
CA ARG A 297 -8.20 -21.38 -23.50
C ARG A 297 -6.90 -21.27 -24.27
N VAL A 298 -5.98 -20.47 -23.75
CA VAL A 298 -4.63 -20.33 -24.30
C VAL A 298 -3.63 -20.60 -23.18
N LEU A 299 -2.75 -21.55 -23.41
CA LEU A 299 -1.76 -22.05 -22.44
C LEU A 299 -0.36 -21.82 -22.99
N PHE A 300 0.61 -21.61 -22.11
CA PHE A 300 2.02 -21.58 -22.50
C PHE A 300 2.61 -22.99 -22.48
N SER A 301 3.49 -23.31 -23.43
CA SER A 301 3.90 -24.69 -23.73
C SER A 301 4.97 -25.24 -22.77
N ASP A 302 5.77 -24.36 -22.16
CA ASP A 302 6.90 -24.76 -21.32
C ASP A 302 6.54 -24.67 -19.82
N PRO A 303 6.72 -25.75 -19.04
CA PRO A 303 6.52 -25.73 -17.59
C PRO A 303 7.58 -24.88 -16.88
N VAL A 304 7.15 -24.04 -15.93
CA VAL A 304 8.06 -23.29 -15.03
C VAL A 304 8.17 -24.04 -13.70
N HIS A 305 9.38 -24.50 -13.34
CA HIS A 305 9.65 -25.17 -12.07
C HIS A 305 9.99 -24.14 -10.97
N LEU A 306 9.29 -24.19 -9.83
CA LEU A 306 9.36 -23.21 -8.73
C LEU A 306 10.07 -23.71 -7.45
N TYR A 307 10.94 -24.74 -7.50
CA TYR A 307 11.48 -25.37 -6.28
C TYR A 307 13.00 -25.47 -6.19
N ASP A 308 13.51 -25.27 -4.96
CA ASP A 308 14.80 -25.71 -4.41
C ASP A 308 14.51 -26.36 -3.04
N HIS A 309 15.21 -27.46 -2.75
CA HIS A 309 15.09 -28.24 -1.52
C HIS A 309 15.87 -27.62 -0.36
N SER A 310 15.34 -26.60 0.31
CA SER A 310 15.91 -26.13 1.59
C SER A 310 14.95 -25.31 2.46
N GLY A 311 13.81 -25.88 2.84
CA GLY A 311 13.04 -25.41 4.01
C GLY A 311 12.10 -24.22 3.75
N LEU A 312 10.84 -24.40 4.15
CA LEU A 312 9.75 -23.47 3.93
C LEU A 312 9.87 -22.19 4.81
N ARG A 313 9.78 -21.01 4.18
CA ARG A 313 9.26 -19.77 4.77
C ARG A 313 8.35 -19.12 3.73
N ALA A 314 7.04 -19.32 3.86
CA ALA A 314 6.06 -18.66 2.99
C ALA A 314 5.70 -17.30 3.59
N GLY A 315 6.29 -16.23 3.05
CA GLY A 315 5.83 -14.86 3.27
C GLY A 315 5.14 -14.37 2.00
N PHE A 316 3.88 -13.96 2.08
CA PHE A 316 3.17 -13.32 0.97
C PHE A 316 3.24 -11.81 1.14
N GLU A 317 3.96 -11.13 0.23
CA GLU A 317 4.01 -9.66 0.14
C GLU A 317 3.20 -9.23 -1.09
N THR A 318 1.92 -8.87 -0.89
CA THR A 318 1.10 -8.43 -2.01
C THR A 318 1.23 -6.91 -2.20
N THR A 319 1.80 -6.55 -3.35
CA THR A 319 1.30 -5.41 -4.12
C THR A 319 0.07 -5.96 -4.83
N PHE A 320 -1.13 -5.42 -4.57
CA PHE A 320 -2.41 -6.01 -4.94
C PHE A 320 -2.48 -6.35 -6.46
N HIS A 321 -2.17 -7.59 -6.82
CA HIS A 321 -2.33 -8.14 -8.18
C HIS A 321 -3.64 -8.93 -8.22
N SER A 322 -4.52 -8.60 -9.18
CA SER A 322 -5.92 -9.06 -9.25
C SER A 322 -6.13 -10.57 -9.37
N LYS A 323 -5.08 -11.38 -9.57
CA LYS A 323 -5.18 -12.84 -9.65
C LYS A 323 -5.09 -13.55 -8.30
N GLU A 324 -4.58 -12.88 -7.28
CA GLU A 324 -4.36 -13.47 -5.95
C GLU A 324 -5.44 -13.09 -4.94
N ILE A 325 -6.38 -12.21 -5.33
CA ILE A 325 -7.39 -11.63 -4.45
C ILE A 325 -8.78 -11.71 -5.08
N GLN A 326 -9.76 -12.08 -4.26
CA GLN A 326 -11.17 -12.15 -4.60
C GLN A 326 -11.92 -11.01 -3.93
N PHE A 327 -12.71 -10.28 -4.70
CA PHE A 327 -13.64 -9.27 -4.20
C PHE A 327 -15.05 -9.86 -4.13
N GLN A 328 -15.78 -9.53 -3.07
CA GLN A 328 -17.19 -9.87 -2.91
C GLN A 328 -17.96 -8.62 -2.45
N GLY A 329 -19.24 -8.56 -2.79
CA GLY A 329 -20.10 -7.44 -2.46
C GLY A 329 -19.65 -6.16 -3.15
N ASP A 330 -19.63 -5.07 -2.40
CA ASP A 330 -19.28 -3.72 -2.84
C ASP A 330 -17.77 -3.46 -2.96
N ALA A 331 -16.92 -4.44 -2.61
CA ALA A 331 -15.49 -4.21 -2.58
C ALA A 331 -14.91 -3.99 -3.99
N THR A 332 -14.16 -2.91 -4.15
CA THR A 332 -13.51 -2.52 -5.40
C THR A 332 -12.06 -2.13 -5.16
N ILE A 333 -11.24 -2.19 -6.22
CA ILE A 333 -9.90 -1.62 -6.23
C ILE A 333 -9.93 -0.32 -7.02
N THR A 334 -9.41 0.75 -6.43
CA THR A 334 -9.29 2.04 -7.11
C THR A 334 -8.14 2.00 -8.11
N ASP A 335 -8.08 2.99 -9.01
CA ASP A 335 -6.95 3.18 -9.94
C ASP A 335 -5.61 3.40 -9.21
N HIS A 336 -5.62 3.61 -7.89
CA HIS A 336 -4.44 3.76 -7.02
C HIS A 336 -4.10 2.51 -6.23
N HIS A 337 -4.70 1.36 -6.55
CA HIS A 337 -4.51 0.10 -5.84
C HIS A 337 -4.87 0.14 -4.35
N ILE A 338 -5.78 1.04 -3.98
CA ILE A 338 -6.43 1.04 -2.67
C ILE A 338 -7.66 0.16 -2.80
N ILE A 339 -7.85 -0.75 -1.84
CA ILE A 339 -9.09 -1.52 -1.77
C ILE A 339 -10.11 -0.70 -0.99
N ARG A 340 -11.23 -0.40 -1.62
CA ARG A 340 -12.39 0.20 -0.95
C ARG A 340 -13.40 -0.92 -0.70
N LEU A 341 -13.78 -1.11 0.56
CA LEU A 341 -14.69 -2.18 0.95
C LEU A 341 -16.17 -1.74 0.90
N THR A 342 -16.46 -0.45 1.04
CA THR A 342 -17.84 0.09 1.02
C THR A 342 -17.97 1.17 -0.06
N ASN A 343 -19.00 1.07 -0.89
CA ASN A 343 -19.18 1.93 -2.07
C ASN A 343 -19.60 3.37 -1.73
N LEU A 344 -19.30 4.27 -2.66
CA LEU A 344 -19.67 5.69 -2.63
C LEU A 344 -20.80 5.97 -3.64
N ASP A 345 -21.54 7.05 -3.45
CA ASP A 345 -22.39 7.63 -4.49
C ASP A 345 -21.54 8.39 -5.54
N ASP A 346 -22.20 8.89 -6.59
CA ASP A 346 -21.55 9.62 -7.69
C ASP A 346 -20.87 10.92 -7.23
N ASP A 347 -21.28 11.47 -6.08
CA ASP A 347 -20.71 12.67 -5.45
C ASP A 347 -19.57 12.34 -4.47
N GLY A 348 -19.24 11.05 -4.29
CA GLY A 348 -18.18 10.58 -3.42
C GLY A 348 -18.58 10.40 -1.95
N ASN A 349 -19.87 10.42 -1.62
CA ASN A 349 -20.35 10.20 -0.25
C ASN A 349 -20.51 8.70 0.05
N PRO A 350 -20.16 8.24 1.26
CA PRO A 350 -20.34 6.85 1.65
C PRO A 350 -21.82 6.46 1.74
N LEU A 351 -22.16 5.31 1.15
CA LEU A 351 -23.51 4.76 1.15
C LEU A 351 -23.77 3.89 2.40
N GLY A 352 -24.99 3.96 2.94
CA GLY A 352 -25.47 3.07 4.01
C GLY A 352 -25.93 1.70 3.47
N ASN A 353 -26.02 0.70 4.35
CA ASN A 353 -26.40 -0.68 4.03
C ASN A 353 -25.54 -1.29 2.90
N ARG A 354 -24.22 -1.18 3.02
CA ARG A 354 -23.24 -1.74 2.08
C ARG A 354 -22.39 -2.79 2.77
N VAL A 355 -21.92 -3.76 2.00
CA VAL A 355 -21.02 -4.82 2.47
C VAL A 355 -20.02 -5.11 1.38
N GLY A 356 -18.73 -5.11 1.71
CA GLY A 356 -17.72 -5.62 0.80
C GLY A 356 -16.63 -6.38 1.51
N ARG A 357 -16.13 -7.41 0.84
CA ARG A 357 -15.04 -8.26 1.33
C ARG A 357 -13.94 -8.35 0.31
N VAL A 358 -12.72 -8.37 0.83
CA VAL A 358 -11.53 -8.75 0.08
C VAL A 358 -10.94 -10.00 0.69
N LEU A 359 -10.71 -11.03 -0.12
CA LEU A 359 -10.24 -12.34 0.33
C LEU A 359 -8.99 -12.75 -0.43
N PHE A 360 -8.12 -13.51 0.22
CA PHE A 360 -7.07 -14.23 -0.49
C PHE A 360 -7.68 -15.38 -1.32
N SER A 361 -7.21 -15.54 -2.56
CA SER A 361 -7.83 -16.45 -3.54
C SER A 361 -7.68 -17.93 -3.20
N ASP A 362 -6.58 -18.32 -2.54
CA ASP A 362 -6.36 -19.71 -2.16
C ASP A 362 -6.67 -19.95 -0.67
N PRO A 363 -7.35 -21.06 -0.30
CA PRO A 363 -7.50 -21.42 1.10
C PRO A 363 -6.15 -21.70 1.77
N VAL A 364 -6.02 -21.34 3.03
CA VAL A 364 -4.84 -21.58 3.88
C VAL A 364 -5.13 -22.72 4.86
N HIS A 365 -4.14 -23.58 5.10
CA HIS A 365 -4.24 -24.64 6.11
C HIS A 365 -3.91 -24.10 7.50
N LEU A 366 -4.85 -24.23 8.45
CA LEU A 366 -4.61 -23.96 9.88
C LEU A 366 -3.96 -25.13 10.59
N TYR A 367 -4.19 -26.34 10.08
CA TYR A 367 -3.67 -27.57 10.64
C TYR A 367 -3.63 -28.68 9.60
N ASP A 368 -3.08 -29.83 9.97
CA ASP A 368 -3.14 -31.04 9.16
C ASP A 368 -3.45 -32.28 10.01
N HIS A 369 -3.57 -33.42 9.33
CA HIS A 369 -3.77 -34.74 9.96
C HIS A 369 -2.53 -35.28 10.68
N SER A 370 -1.34 -34.67 10.49
CA SER A 370 -0.11 -35.06 11.19
C SER A 370 -0.02 -34.45 12.60
N GLY A 371 -0.87 -33.46 12.90
CA GLY A 371 -0.91 -32.76 14.18
C GLY A 371 -0.22 -31.41 14.15
N LEU A 372 0.32 -30.98 12.99
CA LEU A 372 0.89 -29.64 12.83
C LEU A 372 -0.22 -28.59 12.92
N ARG A 373 0.13 -27.43 13.49
CA ARG A 373 -0.77 -26.29 13.71
C ARG A 373 -0.06 -25.01 13.29
N ALA A 374 -0.65 -24.28 12.35
CA ALA A 374 -0.10 -23.04 11.84
C ALA A 374 -0.35 -21.88 12.81
N GLY A 375 0.70 -21.13 13.10
CA GLY A 375 0.64 -19.77 13.61
C GLY A 375 0.71 -18.78 12.46
N PHE A 376 0.15 -17.60 12.64
CA PHE A 376 0.19 -16.58 11.60
C PHE A 376 0.45 -15.18 12.17
N GLU A 377 0.85 -14.30 11.27
CA GLU A 377 0.91 -12.86 11.46
C GLU A 377 0.26 -12.19 10.26
N THR A 378 -0.66 -11.27 10.51
CA THR A 378 -1.22 -10.38 9.49
C THR A 378 -1.01 -8.94 9.93
N THR A 379 -0.69 -8.07 8.98
CA THR A 379 -0.64 -6.63 9.19
C THR A 379 -1.37 -5.96 8.05
N PHE A 380 -2.32 -5.09 8.37
CA PHE A 380 -2.98 -4.26 7.38
C PHE A 380 -3.08 -2.83 7.86
N VAL A 381 -2.97 -1.92 6.91
CA VAL A 381 -3.09 -0.49 7.10
C VAL A 381 -4.41 -0.08 6.48
N PHE A 382 -5.27 0.52 7.26
CA PHE A 382 -6.59 0.92 6.83
C PHE A 382 -6.96 2.32 7.32
N ARG A 383 -8.02 2.87 6.74
CA ARG A 383 -8.67 4.09 7.22
C ARG A 383 -10.18 3.92 7.16
N ILE A 384 -10.86 4.52 8.14
CA ILE A 384 -12.32 4.66 8.18
C ILE A 384 -12.65 6.14 8.21
N SER A 385 -13.56 6.56 7.34
CA SER A 385 -13.90 7.97 7.13
C SER A 385 -15.42 8.16 7.13
N LYS A 386 -15.92 9.06 7.96
CA LYS A 386 -17.35 9.43 8.00
C LYS A 386 -17.72 10.36 6.81
N PRO A 387 -19.01 10.45 6.43
CA PRO A 387 -19.48 11.38 5.39
C PRO A 387 -19.24 12.85 5.74
N TYR A 388 -18.85 13.65 4.75
CA TYR A 388 -18.63 15.10 4.86
C TYR A 388 -19.89 15.89 4.46
N ASN A 389 -20.99 15.80 5.21
CA ASN A 389 -22.09 16.78 5.05
C ASN A 389 -22.97 17.00 6.30
N THR A 390 -23.00 18.27 6.73
CA THR A 390 -23.86 18.95 7.73
C THR A 390 -23.62 18.69 9.23
N GLU A 391 -23.85 19.76 10.01
CA GLU A 391 -23.77 19.94 11.47
C GLU A 391 -24.51 18.89 12.34
N TYR A 392 -25.17 17.91 11.72
CA TYR A 392 -25.93 16.85 12.37
C TYR A 392 -25.51 15.45 11.88
N THR A 393 -24.23 15.27 11.53
CA THR A 393 -23.76 13.96 11.08
C THR A 393 -23.70 12.99 12.26
N PRO A 394 -24.50 11.91 12.24
CA PRO A 394 -24.28 10.80 13.16
C PRO A 394 -22.90 10.16 12.92
N GLY A 395 -22.34 9.53 13.96
CA GLY A 395 -20.99 8.93 13.91
C GLY A 395 -20.84 7.84 12.82
N PRO A 396 -19.59 7.44 12.50
CA PRO A 396 -19.34 6.39 11.51
C PRO A 396 -19.94 5.05 11.94
N GLY A 397 -20.40 4.27 10.97
CA GLY A 397 -20.85 2.90 11.19
C GLY A 397 -20.66 2.03 9.94
N ASP A 398 -20.41 0.73 10.07
CA ASP A 398 -20.42 -0.07 11.32
C ASP A 398 -19.05 -0.68 11.66
N GLY A 399 -18.06 -0.54 10.80
CA GLY A 399 -16.68 -0.98 11.08
C GLY A 399 -16.07 -1.86 10.00
N LEU A 400 -15.00 -2.55 10.38
CA LEU A 400 -14.35 -3.57 9.57
C LEU A 400 -13.91 -4.75 10.43
N ALA A 401 -13.63 -5.89 9.80
CA ALA A 401 -13.12 -7.07 10.47
C ALA A 401 -12.11 -7.83 9.60
N PHE A 402 -10.97 -8.20 10.19
CA PHE A 402 -10.14 -9.27 9.63
C PHE A 402 -10.74 -10.61 10.07
N PHE A 403 -10.93 -11.55 9.14
CA PHE A 403 -11.61 -12.81 9.44
C PHE A 403 -10.89 -14.04 8.87
N LEU A 404 -11.09 -15.16 9.55
CA LEU A 404 -10.86 -16.51 9.07
C LEU A 404 -12.20 -17.24 9.01
N ALA A 405 -12.53 -17.82 7.87
CA ALA A 405 -13.81 -18.51 7.65
C ALA A 405 -13.61 -19.79 6.83
N SER A 406 -14.66 -20.60 6.71
CA SER A 406 -14.64 -21.79 5.83
C SER A 406 -14.24 -21.44 4.39
N ALA A 407 -13.65 -22.40 3.68
CA ALA A 407 -13.11 -22.20 2.33
C ALA A 407 -14.16 -21.78 1.29
N ASP A 408 -15.42 -22.10 1.55
CA ASP A 408 -16.62 -21.81 0.77
C ASP A 408 -17.40 -20.59 1.29
N THR A 409 -16.77 -19.73 2.10
CA THR A 409 -17.44 -18.54 2.67
C THR A 409 -17.97 -17.58 1.60
N GLU A 410 -19.23 -17.20 1.74
CA GLU A 410 -19.93 -16.17 0.98
C GLU A 410 -20.48 -15.09 1.91
N ILE A 411 -20.86 -13.93 1.36
CA ILE A 411 -21.48 -12.86 2.17
C ILE A 411 -22.86 -13.37 2.60
N PRO A 412 -23.15 -13.47 3.91
CA PRO A 412 -24.46 -13.91 4.34
C PRO A 412 -25.55 -12.90 3.92
N PRO A 413 -26.77 -13.35 3.57
CA PRO A 413 -27.89 -12.43 3.33
C PRO A 413 -28.14 -11.54 4.55
N GLU A 414 -28.52 -10.29 4.32
CA GLU A 414 -28.88 -9.32 5.37
C GLU A 414 -27.78 -9.07 6.43
N SER A 415 -26.52 -9.26 6.06
CA SER A 415 -25.36 -9.11 6.95
C SER A 415 -24.74 -7.70 6.98
N SER A 416 -25.48 -6.67 6.55
CA SER A 416 -25.01 -5.28 6.65
C SER A 416 -25.12 -4.73 8.08
N GLY A 417 -24.61 -3.51 8.30
CA GLY A 417 -24.47 -2.90 9.63
C GLY A 417 -23.61 -3.74 10.57
N LYS A 418 -24.06 -3.84 11.82
CA LYS A 418 -23.46 -4.62 12.94
C LYS A 418 -22.99 -6.03 12.60
N PHE A 419 -23.51 -6.66 11.55
CA PHE A 419 -23.12 -8.02 11.17
C PHE A 419 -21.82 -8.09 10.33
N LEU A 420 -21.27 -6.94 9.95
CA LEU A 420 -19.97 -6.75 9.28
C LEU A 420 -19.76 -7.57 7.99
N GLY A 421 -20.81 -8.05 7.34
CA GLY A 421 -20.70 -8.95 6.18
C GLY A 421 -20.22 -10.36 6.51
N LEU A 422 -20.21 -10.71 7.81
CA LEU A 422 -19.65 -11.96 8.33
C LEU A 422 -20.71 -12.88 8.91
N PHE A 423 -21.70 -12.33 9.60
CA PHE A 423 -22.70 -13.12 10.30
C PHE A 423 -24.09 -12.94 9.68
N ASN A 424 -24.83 -14.03 9.58
CA ASN A 424 -26.29 -13.99 9.75
C ASN A 424 -26.57 -14.86 10.99
N ASP A 425 -27.80 -14.95 11.49
CA ASP A 425 -28.09 -15.66 12.76
C ASP A 425 -27.83 -17.21 12.72
N ALA A 426 -27.06 -17.73 11.75
CA ALA A 426 -26.64 -19.12 11.61
C ALA A 426 -25.33 -19.46 12.36
N SER A 427 -25.04 -20.76 12.46
CA SER A 427 -23.85 -21.33 13.11
C SER A 427 -22.59 -21.17 12.24
N ASP A 428 -22.19 -19.93 11.97
CA ASP A 428 -21.05 -19.65 11.11
C ASP A 428 -19.72 -19.98 11.81
N ARG A 429 -18.86 -20.73 11.11
CA ARG A 429 -17.50 -21.06 11.58
C ARG A 429 -16.55 -19.94 11.18
N ILE A 430 -16.63 -18.84 11.90
CA ILE A 430 -15.86 -17.62 11.65
C ILE A 430 -15.15 -17.21 12.95
N VAL A 431 -13.87 -16.88 12.83
CA VAL A 431 -13.15 -16.14 13.86
C VAL A 431 -12.73 -14.82 13.26
N ALA A 432 -13.08 -13.72 13.91
CA ALA A 432 -12.80 -12.39 13.41
C ALA A 432 -12.18 -11.49 14.49
N VAL A 433 -11.44 -10.49 14.03
CA VAL A 433 -11.01 -9.34 14.82
C VAL A 433 -11.72 -8.13 14.22
N GLU A 434 -12.70 -7.61 14.95
CA GLU A 434 -13.49 -6.46 14.54
C GLU A 434 -12.90 -5.15 15.07
N PHE A 435 -13.15 -4.09 14.30
CA PHE A 435 -12.81 -2.70 14.56
C PHE A 435 -14.10 -1.93 14.43
N ASP A 436 -14.82 -1.86 15.53
CA ASP A 436 -16.18 -1.37 15.58
C ASP A 436 -16.19 0.13 15.88
N THR A 437 -16.90 0.87 15.04
CA THR A 437 -17.08 2.32 15.17
C THR A 437 -18.46 2.70 15.68
N PHE A 438 -19.38 1.74 15.81
CA PHE A 438 -20.77 1.98 16.13
C PHE A 438 -21.31 1.04 17.23
N SER A 439 -21.81 1.62 18.31
CA SER A 439 -22.30 0.83 19.45
C SER A 439 -23.69 0.23 19.21
N ASN A 440 -23.77 -1.10 19.07
CA ASN A 440 -25.04 -1.84 19.01
C ASN A 440 -25.37 -2.52 20.37
N SER A 441 -26.12 -1.79 21.22
CA SER A 441 -26.44 -2.27 22.58
C SER A 441 -27.22 -3.60 22.64
N ASP A 442 -27.92 -3.98 21.57
CA ASP A 442 -28.71 -5.22 21.47
C ASP A 442 -27.84 -6.47 21.28
N ILE A 443 -26.62 -6.31 20.77
CA ILE A 443 -25.61 -7.39 20.68
C ILE A 443 -24.57 -7.31 21.81
N GLY A 444 -24.64 -6.28 22.65
CA GLY A 444 -23.85 -6.18 23.89
C GLY A 444 -22.59 -5.34 23.75
N ASP A 445 -22.52 -4.49 22.73
CA ASP A 445 -21.35 -3.64 22.52
C ASP A 445 -21.17 -2.63 23.65
N PRO A 446 -19.91 -2.28 23.96
CA PRO A 446 -19.64 -1.11 24.78
C PRO A 446 -20.15 0.17 24.08
N ASN A 447 -20.37 1.21 24.87
CA ASN A 447 -20.81 2.53 24.39
C ASN A 447 -19.67 3.40 23.84
N TYR A 448 -18.63 2.77 23.30
CA TYR A 448 -17.44 3.40 22.74
C TYR A 448 -16.91 2.56 21.58
N PRO A 449 -16.17 3.14 20.61
CA PRO A 449 -15.48 2.36 19.59
C PRO A 449 -14.55 1.31 20.21
N HIS A 450 -14.61 0.08 19.73
CA HIS A 450 -13.85 -1.03 20.32
C HIS A 450 -13.16 -1.90 19.27
N ILE A 451 -12.14 -2.60 19.73
CA ILE A 451 -11.60 -3.76 19.02
C ILE A 451 -12.19 -4.99 19.69
N GLY A 452 -12.73 -5.90 18.89
CA GLY A 452 -13.39 -7.11 19.34
C GLY A 452 -12.75 -8.38 18.79
N ILE A 453 -12.95 -9.50 19.48
CA ILE A 453 -12.60 -10.84 18.97
C ILE A 453 -13.85 -11.70 18.97
N ASP A 454 -14.32 -12.00 17.78
CA ASP A 454 -15.52 -12.77 17.53
C ASP A 454 -15.18 -14.23 17.28
N VAL A 455 -15.92 -15.13 17.92
CA VAL A 455 -15.70 -16.58 17.79
C VAL A 455 -17.03 -17.26 17.56
N ASN A 456 -17.34 -17.52 16.29
CA ASN A 456 -18.58 -18.14 15.82
C ASN A 456 -19.85 -17.42 16.31
N SER A 457 -19.75 -16.12 16.60
CA SER A 457 -20.84 -15.28 17.08
C SER A 457 -20.49 -13.82 16.82
N ILE A 458 -21.50 -13.01 16.50
CA ILE A 458 -21.35 -11.55 16.43
C ILE A 458 -21.10 -10.91 17.80
N ARG A 459 -21.38 -11.63 18.89
CA ARG A 459 -21.05 -11.13 20.22
C ARG A 459 -19.57 -11.38 20.50
N SER A 460 -18.80 -10.31 20.50
CA SER A 460 -17.39 -10.31 20.85
C SER A 460 -17.12 -11.09 22.14
N SER A 461 -16.25 -12.09 22.05
CA SER A 461 -15.79 -12.87 23.21
C SER A 461 -14.88 -12.05 24.13
N LYS A 462 -14.25 -11.00 23.58
CA LYS A 462 -13.45 -10.03 24.32
C LYS A 462 -13.37 -8.73 23.55
N VAL A 463 -13.50 -7.61 24.24
CA VAL A 463 -13.32 -6.27 23.68
C VAL A 463 -12.23 -5.50 24.41
N CYS A 464 -11.64 -4.50 23.75
CA CYS A 464 -10.96 -3.39 24.41
C CYS A 464 -11.37 -2.06 23.77
N TYR A 465 -11.24 -0.98 24.53
CA TYR A 465 -11.37 0.37 23.98
C TYR A 465 -10.44 0.54 22.78
N TRP A 466 -10.98 1.13 21.72
CA TRP A 466 -10.21 1.57 20.57
C TRP A 466 -10.28 3.09 20.51
N ASN A 467 -9.12 3.73 20.55
CA ASN A 467 -9.04 5.18 20.40
C ASN A 467 -9.17 5.58 18.93
N PHE A 468 -10.37 5.37 18.40
CA PHE A 468 -10.73 5.64 17.02
C PHE A 468 -10.72 7.15 16.75
N HIS A 469 -10.05 7.52 15.66
CA HIS A 469 -10.08 8.87 15.10
C HIS A 469 -10.53 8.77 13.66
N ASP A 470 -11.54 9.57 13.31
CA ASP A 470 -12.00 9.70 11.93
C ASP A 470 -10.82 10.01 11.00
N ALA A 471 -10.79 9.39 9.82
CA ALA A 471 -9.72 9.49 8.83
C ALA A 471 -8.36 8.90 9.22
N ALA A 472 -8.15 8.54 10.48
CA ALA A 472 -6.82 8.21 10.96
C ALA A 472 -6.31 6.91 10.32
N ILE A 473 -5.11 6.98 9.77
CA ILE A 473 -4.42 5.78 9.30
C ILE A 473 -4.16 4.89 10.51
N THR A 474 -4.77 3.71 10.47
CA THR A 474 -4.71 2.74 11.53
C THR A 474 -3.98 1.52 11.02
N THR A 475 -2.94 1.12 11.76
CA THR A 475 -2.23 -0.14 11.50
C THR A 475 -2.68 -1.17 12.49
N ALA A 476 -3.28 -2.25 12.00
CA ALA A 476 -3.61 -3.43 12.78
C ALA A 476 -2.61 -4.55 12.50
N LYS A 477 -1.98 -5.06 13.56
CA LYS A 477 -1.15 -6.25 13.53
C LYS A 477 -1.82 -7.33 14.38
N ILE A 478 -2.15 -8.47 13.76
CA ILE A 478 -2.78 -9.61 14.43
C ILE A 478 -1.83 -10.80 14.33
N THR A 479 -1.57 -11.45 15.46
CA THR A 479 -0.72 -12.64 15.54
C THR A 479 -1.47 -13.77 16.20
N TYR A 480 -1.28 -14.99 15.69
CA TYR A 480 -1.76 -16.21 16.32
C TYR A 480 -0.59 -17.14 16.61
N ASN A 481 -0.39 -17.44 17.89
CA ASN A 481 0.55 -18.46 18.33
C ASN A 481 -0.20 -19.79 18.52
N SER A 482 0.01 -20.72 17.59
CA SER A 482 -0.65 -22.03 17.62
C SER A 482 -0.25 -22.91 18.80
N ALA A 483 1.00 -22.84 19.26
CA ALA A 483 1.49 -23.60 20.40
C ALA A 483 0.83 -23.16 21.72
N HIS A 484 0.57 -21.86 21.86
CA HIS A 484 -0.06 -21.28 23.05
C HIS A 484 -1.57 -21.03 22.86
N LYS A 485 -2.12 -21.30 21.67
CA LYS A 485 -3.53 -21.08 21.30
C LYS A 485 -3.97 -19.64 21.60
N LYS A 486 -3.15 -18.68 21.19
CA LYS A 486 -3.26 -17.29 21.64
C LYS A 486 -3.30 -16.34 20.46
N LEU A 487 -4.39 -15.58 20.36
CA LEU A 487 -4.59 -14.51 19.39
C LEU A 487 -4.27 -13.16 20.06
N THR A 488 -3.40 -12.38 19.45
CA THR A 488 -2.98 -11.06 19.95
C THR A 488 -3.13 -10.02 18.84
N VAL A 489 -3.81 -8.93 19.17
CA VAL A 489 -4.10 -7.79 18.30
C VAL A 489 -3.37 -6.58 18.85
N HIS A 490 -2.64 -5.88 18.00
CA HIS A 490 -2.03 -4.59 18.29
C HIS A 490 -2.53 -3.58 17.26
N VAL A 491 -3.12 -2.50 17.73
CA VAL A 491 -3.68 -1.45 16.90
C VAL A 491 -2.97 -0.15 17.25
N SER A 492 -2.37 0.49 16.24
CA SER A 492 -1.74 1.78 16.41
C SER A 492 -2.39 2.79 15.49
N THR A 493 -2.91 3.85 16.08
CA THR A 493 -3.37 5.06 15.39
C THR A 493 -2.27 6.11 15.48
N TYR A 494 -2.05 6.83 14.39
CA TYR A 494 -0.94 7.77 14.27
C TYR A 494 -0.94 8.92 15.30
N LEU A 495 -2.09 9.20 15.93
CA LEU A 495 -2.25 10.25 16.93
C LEU A 495 -1.86 9.81 18.35
N HIS A 496 -1.56 8.53 18.59
CA HIS A 496 -1.36 7.98 19.93
C HIS A 496 -0.08 7.17 20.10
N SER A 497 0.58 7.39 21.25
CA SER A 497 1.90 6.87 21.58
C SER A 497 1.93 5.42 22.03
N GLN A 498 0.78 4.84 22.41
CA GLN A 498 0.66 3.47 22.89
C GLN A 498 -0.34 2.69 22.02
N PRO A 499 0.02 1.49 21.52
CA PRO A 499 -0.90 0.68 20.75
C PRO A 499 -1.98 0.06 21.64
N ASP A 500 -3.24 0.17 21.21
CA ASP A 500 -4.35 -0.59 21.80
C ASP A 500 -4.08 -2.08 21.59
N THR A 501 -4.04 -2.84 22.68
CA THR A 501 -3.64 -4.25 22.65
C THR A 501 -4.75 -5.14 23.22
N LEU A 502 -5.20 -6.10 22.42
CA LEU A 502 -6.17 -7.11 22.80
C LEU A 502 -5.54 -8.49 22.69
N THR A 503 -5.89 -9.39 23.60
CA THR A 503 -5.36 -10.75 23.59
C THR A 503 -6.42 -11.72 24.10
N TYR A 504 -6.57 -12.84 23.41
CA TYR A 504 -7.57 -13.86 23.71
C TYR A 504 -7.03 -15.26 23.47
N ASP A 505 -7.31 -16.17 24.41
CA ASP A 505 -6.92 -17.57 24.29
C ASP A 505 -8.01 -18.31 23.52
N VAL A 506 -7.67 -18.77 22.31
CA VAL A 506 -8.57 -19.48 21.39
C VAL A 506 -7.85 -20.59 20.64
N ASP A 507 -8.42 -21.79 20.72
CA ASP A 507 -7.98 -22.92 19.90
C ASP A 507 -8.67 -22.88 18.54
N LEU A 508 -8.04 -22.25 17.53
CA LEU A 508 -8.61 -22.12 16.20
C LEU A 508 -8.94 -23.48 15.57
N SER A 509 -8.20 -24.56 15.92
CA SER A 509 -8.45 -25.90 15.37
C SER A 509 -9.76 -26.52 15.85
N THR A 510 -10.31 -26.03 16.97
CA THR A 510 -11.63 -26.45 17.48
C THR A 510 -12.79 -25.60 16.94
N LYS A 511 -12.49 -24.42 16.38
CA LYS A 511 -13.49 -23.46 15.91
C LYS A 511 -13.65 -23.49 14.39
N LEU A 512 -12.53 -23.61 13.68
CA LEU A 512 -12.45 -23.52 12.22
C LEU A 512 -12.11 -24.87 11.58
N PRO A 513 -12.49 -25.08 10.31
CA PRO A 513 -12.05 -26.23 9.53
C PRO A 513 -10.53 -26.18 9.25
N GLU A 514 -9.98 -27.27 8.71
CA GLU A 514 -8.57 -27.38 8.36
C GLU A 514 -8.13 -26.30 7.36
N LYS A 515 -8.92 -26.11 6.31
CA LYS A 515 -8.70 -25.10 5.27
C LYS A 515 -9.63 -23.93 5.48
N VAL A 516 -9.07 -22.72 5.53
CA VAL A 516 -9.83 -21.49 5.74
C VAL A 516 -9.53 -20.46 4.66
N LYS A 517 -10.51 -19.61 4.39
CA LYS A 517 -10.31 -18.35 3.71
C LYS A 517 -9.94 -17.28 4.72
N ILE A 518 -9.06 -16.39 4.30
CA ILE A 518 -8.64 -15.20 5.05
C ILE A 518 -9.05 -13.98 4.24
N GLY A 519 -9.60 -12.98 4.94
CA GLY A 519 -10.07 -11.77 4.30
C GLY A 519 -10.25 -10.61 5.27
N ILE A 520 -10.61 -9.48 4.69
CA ILE A 520 -11.06 -8.30 5.42
C ILE A 520 -12.46 -7.97 4.88
N SER A 521 -13.40 -7.79 5.81
CA SER A 521 -14.79 -7.42 5.53
C SER A 521 -15.06 -6.05 6.13
N ALA A 522 -15.90 -5.25 5.49
CA ALA A 522 -16.43 -4.03 6.09
C ALA A 522 -17.88 -3.84 5.69
N SER A 523 -18.59 -3.07 6.51
CA SER A 523 -20.02 -2.89 6.38
C SER A 523 -20.45 -1.50 6.82
N THR A 524 -21.54 -1.03 6.23
CA THR A 524 -22.30 0.12 6.70
C THR A 524 -23.74 -0.31 6.96
N GLY A 525 -24.39 0.31 7.94
CA GLY A 525 -25.77 0.12 8.30
C GLY A 525 -26.58 1.39 8.03
N GLN A 526 -27.33 1.84 9.04
CA GLN A 526 -28.02 3.13 8.98
C GLN A 526 -27.02 4.30 8.86
N PHE A 527 -25.87 4.17 9.50
CA PHE A 527 -24.77 5.11 9.38
C PHE A 527 -23.79 4.62 8.33
N SER A 528 -23.16 5.56 7.64
CA SER A 528 -22.25 5.26 6.54
C SER A 528 -20.83 5.69 6.86
N GLN A 529 -19.89 4.96 6.26
CA GLN A 529 -18.48 5.27 6.29
C GLN A 529 -17.81 4.72 5.03
N THR A 530 -16.69 5.33 4.68
CA THR A 530 -15.76 4.75 3.71
C THR A 530 -14.76 3.91 4.47
N THR A 531 -14.59 2.64 4.09
CA THR A 531 -13.52 1.78 4.62
C THR A 531 -12.54 1.44 3.52
N GLU A 532 -11.28 1.80 3.71
CA GLU A 532 -10.23 1.59 2.71
C GLU A 532 -9.01 0.89 3.30
N ILE A 533 -8.52 -0.13 2.60
CA ILE A 533 -7.31 -0.88 2.91
C ILE A 533 -6.19 -0.37 2.00
N LEU A 534 -5.16 0.21 2.62
CA LEU A 534 -4.01 0.83 1.97
C LEU A 534 -2.88 -0.17 1.75
N SER A 535 -2.72 -1.14 2.66
CA SER A 535 -1.81 -2.26 2.52
C SER A 535 -2.29 -3.45 3.33
N TRP A 536 -1.96 -4.67 2.89
CA TRP A 536 -2.28 -5.89 3.61
C TRP A 536 -1.22 -6.96 3.36
N ILE A 537 -0.72 -7.58 4.44
CA ILE A 537 0.26 -8.67 4.42
C ILE A 537 -0.22 -9.78 5.33
N PHE A 538 -0.07 -11.02 4.88
CA PHE A 538 -0.31 -12.22 5.68
C PHE A 538 0.87 -13.18 5.59
N LYS A 539 1.33 -13.69 6.73
CA LYS A 539 2.44 -14.65 6.87
C LYS A 539 1.99 -15.81 7.76
N SER A 540 2.32 -17.04 7.38
CA SER A 540 2.07 -18.25 8.16
C SER A 540 3.34 -19.09 8.23
N ASN A 541 3.55 -19.80 9.33
CA ASN A 541 4.66 -20.74 9.47
C ASN A 541 4.32 -22.16 9.02
#